data_AF-A0A7R9CFM0-F1
#
_entry.id   AF-A0A7R9CFM0-F1
#
_cell.length_a   1.000
_cell.length_b   1.000
_cell.length_c   1.000
_cell.angle_alpha   90.00
_cell.angle_beta   90.00
_cell.angle_gamma   90.00
#
_symmetry.space_group_name_H-M   'P 1'
#
loop_
_entity.id
_entity.type
_entity.pdbx_description
1 polymer ?
#
loop_
_entity_poly.entity_id
_entity_poly.type
_entity_poly.pdbx_seq_one_letter_code
_entity_poly.pdbx_strand_id
1 'polypeptide(L)'
;MSAKYVVAGRYNKYSRTLSQTPWMIDGERKMEYSVEECICGSLEEIFKAKDHKFISSGREDVDVRCLRQGRPFACVLLNAEETTVLPAELKELGEHVNQKHPEIRVSDLQLVSKEDLVHLKSGEEKKRKVYSALCVSRTPIKPSALAKICELKDLELKQKMPIRVLHRRPANCRSRIIYSMSYSMVCGNRTSSAFPGNVGEKCQCLAHSTDDARPCLFVMTFETQAGTYVKEFVHGDLGRTTPNLRTLLNAEVDIIALDVTRIDLDWPPQVK
;
A
#
# COMPACT_ATOMS: atom_id res chain seq x y z
N MET A 1 -19.72 -22.21 13.52
CA MET A 1 -19.61 -22.11 12.04
C MET A 1 -18.41 -22.92 11.61
N SER A 2 -18.59 -23.88 10.70
CA SER A 2 -17.48 -24.68 10.17
C SER A 2 -16.86 -23.93 8.99
N ALA A 3 -15.56 -23.63 9.08
CA ALA A 3 -14.79 -23.12 7.96
C ALA A 3 -14.14 -24.32 7.27
N LYS A 4 -14.49 -24.59 6.02
CA LYS A 4 -13.99 -25.80 5.34
C LYS A 4 -12.87 -25.50 4.35
N TYR A 5 -12.99 -24.40 3.63
CA TYR A 5 -12.03 -23.99 2.62
C TYR A 5 -11.38 -22.66 3.01
N VAL A 6 -10.09 -22.56 2.71
CA VAL A 6 -9.33 -21.31 2.79
C VAL A 6 -8.68 -21.11 1.44
N VAL A 7 -9.01 -20.00 0.78
CA VAL A 7 -8.39 -19.61 -0.49
C VAL A 7 -7.46 -18.44 -0.21
N ALA A 8 -6.20 -18.57 -0.56
CA ALA A 8 -5.21 -17.49 -0.46
C ALA A 8 -4.83 -16.96 -1.84
N GLY A 9 -4.32 -15.74 -1.88
CA GLY A 9 -3.76 -15.13 -3.08
C GLY A 9 -3.07 -13.82 -2.78
N ARG A 10 -2.81 -13.04 -3.83
CA ARG A 10 -2.39 -11.64 -3.72
C ARG A 10 -3.36 -10.74 -4.45
N TYR A 11 -3.59 -9.55 -3.93
CA TYR A 11 -4.33 -8.51 -4.63
C TYR A 11 -3.46 -7.28 -4.88
N ASN A 12 -3.52 -6.74 -6.09
CA ASN A 12 -3.18 -5.37 -6.39
C ASN A 12 -4.42 -4.50 -6.27
N LYS A 13 -4.21 -3.25 -5.88
CA LYS A 13 -5.22 -2.22 -5.83
C LYS A 13 -4.70 -1.01 -6.59
N TYR A 14 -5.36 -0.65 -7.68
CA TYR A 14 -5.01 0.47 -8.55
C TYR A 14 -5.81 1.73 -8.24
N SER A 15 -7.02 1.57 -7.71
CA SER A 15 -7.89 2.68 -7.31
C SER A 15 -7.38 3.41 -6.05
N ARG A 16 -7.68 4.72 -5.97
CA ARG A 16 -7.50 5.57 -4.77
C ARG A 16 -8.84 5.92 -4.10
N THR A 17 -9.92 5.28 -4.53
CA THR A 17 -11.29 5.52 -4.05
C THR A 17 -11.97 4.23 -3.59
N LEU A 18 -11.21 3.15 -3.44
CA LEU A 18 -11.70 1.82 -3.06
C LEU A 18 -11.18 1.44 -1.67
N SER A 19 -12.06 1.03 -0.76
CA SER A 19 -11.66 0.51 0.55
C SER A 19 -11.21 -0.95 0.45
N GLN A 20 -10.36 -1.40 1.39
CA GLN A 20 -9.94 -2.81 1.43
C GLN A 20 -11.09 -3.73 1.87
N THR A 21 -11.88 -3.28 2.85
CA THR A 21 -13.05 -4.00 3.39
C THR A 21 -14.26 -3.07 3.32
N PRO A 22 -15.51 -3.58 3.43
CA PRO A 22 -16.71 -2.75 3.43
C PRO A 22 -16.57 -1.59 4.43
N TRP A 23 -16.79 -0.36 3.98
CA TRP A 23 -16.62 0.82 4.80
C TRP A 23 -17.97 1.38 5.24
N MET A 24 -18.31 1.10 6.50
CA MET A 24 -19.52 1.59 7.17
C MET A 24 -19.15 2.66 8.19
N ILE A 25 -19.91 3.75 8.25
CA ILE A 25 -19.88 4.75 9.34
C ILE A 25 -21.32 5.00 9.75
N ASP A 26 -21.64 4.81 11.02
CA ASP A 26 -22.99 5.00 11.58
C ASP A 26 -24.09 4.26 10.80
N GLY A 27 -23.79 3.05 10.34
CA GLY A 27 -24.72 2.22 9.55
C GLY A 27 -24.81 2.60 8.06
N GLU A 28 -24.20 3.71 7.65
CA GLU A 28 -24.17 4.12 6.26
C GLU A 28 -22.92 3.61 5.53
N ARG A 29 -23.15 3.05 4.36
CA ARG A 29 -22.11 2.61 3.44
C ARG A 29 -21.45 3.82 2.78
N LYS A 30 -20.12 3.93 2.88
CA LYS A 30 -19.36 5.07 2.33
C LYS A 30 -18.76 4.81 0.94
N MET A 31 -18.76 3.57 0.47
CA MET A 31 -18.25 3.17 -0.84
C MET A 31 -19.12 2.07 -1.42
N GLU A 32 -19.30 2.06 -2.74
CA GLU A 32 -20.16 1.10 -3.43
C GLU A 32 -19.74 -0.35 -3.17
N TYR A 33 -18.43 -0.63 -3.16
CA TYR A 33 -17.86 -1.93 -2.83
C TYR A 33 -16.41 -1.78 -2.32
N SER A 34 -15.77 -2.91 -2.05
CA SER A 34 -14.43 -3.00 -1.46
C SER A 34 -13.61 -4.11 -2.13
N VAL A 35 -12.29 -4.10 -1.91
CA VAL A 35 -11.38 -5.17 -2.39
C VAL A 35 -11.85 -6.54 -1.93
N GLU A 36 -12.25 -6.67 -0.65
CA GLU A 36 -12.80 -7.88 -0.07
C GLU A 36 -14.01 -8.38 -0.87
N GLU A 37 -15.00 -7.52 -1.12
CA GLU A 37 -16.22 -7.91 -1.83
C GLU A 37 -15.96 -8.27 -3.30
N CYS A 38 -15.04 -7.57 -3.98
CA CYS A 38 -14.66 -7.90 -5.36
C CYS A 38 -14.10 -9.32 -5.49
N ILE A 39 -13.44 -9.84 -4.45
CA ILE A 39 -12.75 -11.13 -4.48
C ILE A 39 -13.64 -12.21 -3.86
N CYS A 40 -14.12 -11.97 -2.65
CA CYS A 40 -14.81 -12.95 -1.84
C CYS A 40 -16.20 -13.27 -2.39
N GLY A 41 -16.91 -12.33 -3.02
CA GLY A 41 -18.21 -12.62 -3.64
C GLY A 41 -18.12 -13.73 -4.69
N SER A 42 -17.12 -13.68 -5.57
CA SER A 42 -16.90 -14.74 -6.57
C SER A 42 -16.48 -16.08 -5.94
N LEU A 43 -15.74 -16.06 -4.83
CA LEU A 43 -15.36 -17.28 -4.11
C LEU A 43 -16.57 -17.91 -3.40
N GLU A 44 -17.45 -17.11 -2.82
CA GLU A 44 -18.69 -17.58 -2.20
C GLU A 44 -19.58 -18.27 -3.22
N GLU A 45 -19.68 -17.75 -4.45
CA GLU A 45 -20.44 -18.37 -5.54
C GLU A 45 -19.90 -19.76 -5.92
N ILE A 46 -18.60 -19.90 -6.18
CA ILE A 46 -18.01 -21.19 -6.59
C ILE A 46 -18.06 -22.23 -5.47
N PHE A 47 -17.75 -21.83 -4.25
CA PHE A 47 -17.75 -22.74 -3.10
C PHE A 47 -19.12 -22.89 -2.43
N LYS A 48 -20.13 -22.17 -2.93
CA LYS A 48 -21.48 -22.06 -2.33
C LYS A 48 -21.41 -21.78 -0.84
N ALA A 49 -20.51 -20.87 -0.45
CA ALA A 49 -20.36 -20.45 0.94
C ALA A 49 -21.45 -19.45 1.30
N LYS A 50 -21.88 -19.47 2.57
CA LYS A 50 -22.91 -18.53 3.05
C LYS A 50 -22.34 -17.21 3.54
N ASP A 51 -21.05 -17.21 3.87
CA ASP A 51 -20.33 -16.08 4.44
C ASP A 51 -18.81 -16.36 4.32
N HIS A 52 -17.99 -15.35 4.60
CA HIS A 52 -16.54 -15.44 4.58
C HIS A 52 -15.88 -14.67 5.73
N LYS A 53 -14.58 -14.95 5.94
CA LYS A 53 -13.70 -14.06 6.68
C LYS A 53 -12.52 -13.68 5.80
N PHE A 54 -12.42 -12.39 5.49
CA PHE A 54 -11.27 -11.85 4.78
C PHE A 54 -10.14 -11.51 5.76
N ILE A 55 -8.94 -12.00 5.47
CA ILE A 55 -7.73 -11.76 6.26
C ILE A 55 -6.64 -11.33 5.27
N SER A 56 -5.88 -10.30 5.61
CA SER A 56 -4.77 -9.84 4.77
C SER A 56 -3.55 -9.50 5.60
N SER A 57 -2.38 -9.45 4.98
CA SER A 57 -1.13 -9.13 5.69
C SER A 57 -1.01 -7.62 5.90
N GLY A 58 -1.86 -7.08 6.77
CA GLY A 58 -2.08 -5.66 7.00
C GLY A 58 -3.02 -5.00 5.98
N ARG A 59 -3.10 -3.67 6.04
CA ARG A 59 -4.06 -2.86 5.27
C ARG A 59 -3.43 -1.58 4.76
N GLU A 60 -3.98 -1.06 3.66
CA GLU A 60 -3.73 0.31 3.20
C GLU A 60 -4.98 1.20 3.33
N ASP A 61 -4.77 2.51 3.38
CA ASP A 61 -5.86 3.49 3.34
C ASP A 61 -6.57 3.46 1.97
N VAL A 62 -7.78 4.04 1.92
CA VAL A 62 -8.60 4.15 0.70
C VAL A 62 -7.82 4.79 -0.46
N ASP A 63 -7.11 5.86 -0.19
CA ASP A 63 -6.35 6.67 -1.15
C ASP A 63 -4.98 6.09 -1.52
N VAL A 64 -4.64 4.91 -0.99
CA VAL A 64 -3.35 4.24 -1.20
C VAL A 64 -3.52 3.07 -2.16
N ARG A 65 -2.64 3.01 -3.17
CA ARG A 65 -2.54 1.87 -4.10
C ARG A 65 -1.68 0.75 -3.52
N CYS A 66 -1.91 -0.47 -3.95
CA CYS A 66 -1.05 -1.63 -3.66
C CYS A 66 -0.59 -2.27 -4.98
N LEU A 67 0.68 -2.09 -5.31
CA LEU A 67 1.23 -2.35 -6.64
C LEU A 67 2.20 -3.53 -6.64
N ARG A 68 2.85 -3.75 -7.80
CA ARG A 68 3.83 -4.83 -8.04
C ARG A 68 3.26 -6.21 -7.72
N GLN A 69 3.87 -6.95 -6.78
CA GLN A 69 3.43 -8.30 -6.40
C GLN A 69 2.05 -8.31 -5.70
N GLY A 70 1.58 -7.16 -5.19
CA GLY A 70 0.32 -7.09 -4.47
C GLY A 70 0.44 -7.53 -3.01
N ARG A 71 -0.69 -7.47 -2.29
CA ARG A 71 -0.80 -7.81 -0.89
C ARG A 71 -1.33 -9.23 -0.70
N PRO A 72 -0.64 -10.08 0.07
CA PRO A 72 -1.15 -11.38 0.47
C PRO A 72 -2.45 -11.30 1.26
N PHE A 73 -3.40 -12.15 0.90
CA PHE A 73 -4.68 -12.30 1.58
C PHE A 73 -5.11 -13.77 1.64
N ALA A 74 -6.10 -14.04 2.49
CA ALA A 74 -6.85 -15.27 2.57
C ALA A 74 -8.34 -14.98 2.79
N CYS A 75 -9.18 -15.78 2.13
CA CYS A 75 -10.62 -15.84 2.30
C CYS A 75 -10.97 -17.18 2.96
N VAL A 76 -11.43 -17.13 4.20
CA VAL A 76 -11.92 -18.30 4.94
C VAL A 76 -13.41 -18.44 4.67
N LEU A 77 -13.81 -19.45 3.91
CA LEU A 77 -15.20 -19.67 3.49
C LEU A 77 -15.99 -20.42 4.57
N LEU A 78 -17.11 -19.85 5.00
CA LEU A 78 -17.93 -20.33 6.10
C LEU A 78 -19.18 -21.05 5.57
N ASN A 79 -19.46 -22.24 6.14
CA ASN A 79 -20.61 -23.06 5.79
C ASN A 79 -20.71 -23.37 4.28
N ALA A 80 -19.56 -23.56 3.63
CA ALA A 80 -19.46 -23.98 2.24
C ALA A 80 -19.94 -25.42 2.04
N GLU A 81 -20.53 -25.71 0.88
CA GLU A 81 -20.92 -27.07 0.49
C GLU A 81 -19.69 -27.94 0.19
N GLU A 82 -19.87 -29.27 0.25
CA GLU A 82 -18.84 -30.21 -0.20
C GLU A 82 -18.64 -30.05 -1.72
N THR A 83 -17.49 -29.55 -2.12
CA THR A 83 -17.11 -29.39 -3.52
C THR A 83 -15.64 -29.70 -3.76
N THR A 84 -15.31 -30.08 -4.99
CA THR A 84 -13.94 -30.22 -5.46
C THR A 84 -13.67 -29.07 -6.40
N VAL A 85 -12.70 -28.23 -6.06
CA VAL A 85 -12.26 -27.11 -6.90
C VAL A 85 -10.82 -27.36 -7.31
N LEU A 86 -10.58 -27.46 -8.61
CA LEU A 86 -9.28 -27.66 -9.21
C LEU A 86 -8.50 -26.34 -9.26
N PRO A 87 -7.15 -26.37 -9.25
CA PRO A 87 -6.33 -25.16 -9.40
C PRO A 87 -6.65 -24.34 -10.66
N ALA A 88 -7.03 -25.00 -11.77
CA ALA A 88 -7.44 -24.33 -13.00
C ALA A 88 -8.70 -23.47 -12.82
N GLU A 89 -9.68 -23.95 -12.05
CA GLU A 89 -10.92 -23.22 -11.77
C GLU A 89 -10.65 -21.97 -10.92
N LEU A 90 -9.72 -22.04 -9.96
CA LEU A 90 -9.29 -20.86 -9.20
C LEU A 90 -8.55 -19.84 -10.08
N LYS A 91 -7.76 -20.31 -11.05
CA LYS A 91 -7.09 -19.43 -12.00
C LYS A 91 -8.11 -18.70 -12.88
N GLU A 92 -9.08 -19.42 -13.43
CA GLU A 92 -10.18 -18.85 -14.23
C GLU A 92 -11.01 -17.86 -13.42
N LEU A 93 -11.33 -18.16 -12.15
CA LEU A 93 -11.98 -17.21 -11.25
C LEU A 93 -11.14 -15.94 -11.07
N GLY A 94 -9.84 -16.07 -10.86
CA GLY A 94 -8.94 -14.93 -10.76
C GLY A 94 -8.97 -14.05 -12.01
N GLU A 95 -8.96 -14.66 -13.19
CA GLU A 95 -9.09 -13.96 -14.48
C GLU A 95 -10.45 -13.27 -14.62
N HIS A 96 -11.55 -13.92 -14.20
CA HIS A 96 -12.88 -13.34 -14.19
C HIS A 96 -12.97 -12.12 -13.28
N VAL A 97 -12.46 -12.20 -12.04
CA VAL A 97 -12.40 -11.07 -11.10
C VAL A 97 -11.60 -9.91 -11.72
N ASN A 98 -10.46 -10.21 -12.37
CA ASN A 98 -9.62 -9.21 -13.03
C ASN A 98 -10.31 -8.50 -14.18
N GLN A 99 -11.19 -9.18 -14.91
CA GLN A 99 -11.97 -8.58 -16.01
C GLN A 99 -13.13 -7.73 -15.47
N LYS A 100 -13.81 -8.22 -14.42
CA LYS A 100 -14.98 -7.56 -13.83
C LYS A 100 -14.60 -6.30 -13.03
N HIS A 101 -13.44 -6.31 -12.37
CA HIS A 101 -13.01 -5.25 -11.46
C HIS A 101 -11.63 -4.69 -11.85
N PRO A 102 -11.56 -3.77 -12.84
CA PRO A 102 -10.28 -3.22 -13.36
C PRO A 102 -9.49 -2.40 -12.33
N GLU A 103 -10.11 -2.05 -11.20
CA GLU A 103 -9.52 -1.30 -10.10
C GLU A 103 -8.61 -2.15 -9.21
N ILE A 104 -8.70 -3.47 -9.34
CA ILE A 104 -7.87 -4.44 -8.64
C ILE A 104 -7.31 -5.47 -9.63
N ARG A 105 -6.35 -6.25 -9.16
CA ARG A 105 -5.95 -7.49 -9.82
C ARG A 105 -5.70 -8.54 -8.76
N VAL A 106 -6.20 -9.75 -8.96
CA VAL A 106 -5.93 -10.92 -8.15
C VAL A 106 -4.95 -11.83 -8.87
N SER A 107 -4.00 -12.38 -8.13
CA SER A 107 -3.04 -13.38 -8.59
C SER A 107 -2.83 -14.46 -7.52
N ASP A 108 -2.19 -15.56 -7.94
CA ASP A 108 -1.77 -16.65 -7.06
C ASP A 108 -2.90 -17.29 -6.24
N LEU A 109 -4.13 -17.33 -6.76
CA LEU A 109 -5.25 -17.98 -6.09
C LEU A 109 -4.99 -19.47 -5.92
N GLN A 110 -5.07 -19.94 -4.67
CA GLN A 110 -4.82 -21.34 -4.32
C GLN A 110 -5.53 -21.72 -3.03
N LEU A 111 -5.90 -22.99 -2.90
CA LEU A 111 -6.33 -23.55 -1.63
C LEU A 111 -5.14 -23.67 -0.68
N VAL A 112 -5.35 -23.27 0.57
CA VAL A 112 -4.36 -23.37 1.65
C VAL A 112 -5.00 -23.99 2.88
N SER A 113 -4.16 -24.40 3.83
CA SER A 113 -4.62 -24.89 5.13
C SER A 113 -4.98 -23.72 6.06
N LYS A 114 -5.71 -23.98 7.15
CA LYS A 114 -6.01 -22.93 8.14
C LYS A 114 -4.77 -22.55 8.93
N GLU A 115 -3.84 -23.49 9.08
CA GLU A 115 -2.58 -23.34 9.75
C GLU A 115 -1.73 -22.27 9.04
N ASP A 116 -1.84 -22.17 7.73
CA ASP A 116 -1.13 -21.18 6.91
C ASP A 116 -1.54 -19.73 7.20
N LEU A 117 -2.69 -19.48 7.84
CA LEU A 117 -3.15 -18.13 8.21
C LEU A 117 -2.19 -17.44 9.20
N VAL A 118 -1.34 -18.19 9.91
CA VAL A 118 -0.30 -17.63 10.78
C VAL A 118 0.71 -16.80 9.99
N HIS A 119 0.95 -17.12 8.72
CA HIS A 119 1.88 -16.39 7.86
C HIS A 119 1.41 -14.96 7.60
N LEU A 120 0.10 -14.73 7.44
CA LEU A 120 -0.47 -13.40 7.25
C LEU A 120 -0.25 -12.49 8.47
N LYS A 121 -0.52 -13.02 9.67
CA LYS A 121 -0.34 -12.30 10.94
C LYS A 121 1.12 -11.97 11.19
N SER A 122 2.01 -12.96 11.03
CA SER A 122 3.46 -12.76 11.15
C SER A 122 3.96 -11.74 10.12
N GLY A 123 3.43 -11.80 8.90
CA GLY A 123 3.67 -10.83 7.83
C GLY A 123 3.31 -9.40 8.20
N GLU A 124 2.13 -9.23 8.80
CA GLU A 124 1.61 -7.92 9.19
C GLU A 124 2.52 -7.23 10.20
N GLU A 125 3.00 -8.00 11.19
CA GLU A 125 3.73 -7.52 12.37
C GLU A 125 5.24 -7.40 12.18
N LYS A 126 5.85 -8.27 11.36
CA LYS A 126 7.31 -8.43 11.32
C LYS A 126 7.93 -8.05 9.98
N LYS A 127 7.20 -8.17 8.88
CA LYS A 127 7.78 -8.03 7.55
C LYS A 127 7.87 -6.57 7.12
N ARG A 128 8.97 -6.27 6.43
CA ARG A 128 9.23 -4.93 5.92
C ARG A 128 8.27 -4.60 4.79
N LYS A 129 8.00 -3.31 4.65
CA LYS A 129 7.11 -2.77 3.61
C LYS A 129 7.80 -1.62 2.92
N VAL A 130 7.71 -1.62 1.59
CA VAL A 130 8.25 -0.56 0.74
C VAL A 130 7.13 0.27 0.17
N TYR A 131 7.30 1.58 0.26
CA TYR A 131 6.34 2.57 -0.18
C TYR A 131 6.97 3.53 -1.18
N SER A 132 6.15 4.07 -2.08
CA SER A 132 6.49 5.20 -2.93
C SER A 132 5.51 6.34 -2.64
N ALA A 133 6.04 7.49 -2.24
CA ALA A 133 5.28 8.67 -1.87
C ALA A 133 5.59 9.82 -2.83
N LEU A 134 4.56 10.35 -3.50
CA LEU A 134 4.66 11.63 -4.19
C LEU A 134 4.55 12.73 -3.14
N CYS A 135 5.63 13.46 -2.95
CA CYS A 135 5.73 14.55 -1.98
C CYS A 135 5.75 15.90 -2.69
N VAL A 136 5.26 16.91 -1.97
CA VAL A 136 5.32 18.30 -2.38
C VAL A 136 5.99 19.12 -1.29
N SER A 137 6.84 20.05 -1.69
CA SER A 137 7.38 21.06 -0.80
C SER A 137 6.97 22.44 -1.26
N ARG A 138 6.57 23.31 -0.33
CA ARG A 138 6.25 24.71 -0.65
C ARG A 138 7.49 25.49 -1.08
N THR A 139 8.64 25.18 -0.47
CA THR A 139 9.93 25.77 -0.80
C THR A 139 10.74 24.84 -1.70
N PRO A 140 11.54 25.36 -2.64
CA PRO A 140 12.44 24.54 -3.45
C PRO A 140 13.36 23.68 -2.58
N ILE A 141 13.46 22.38 -2.88
CA ILE A 141 14.37 21.46 -2.20
C ILE A 141 15.55 21.16 -3.12
N LYS A 142 16.77 21.42 -2.64
CA LYS A 142 17.99 21.10 -3.39
C LYS A 142 18.15 19.56 -3.45
N PRO A 143 18.48 18.98 -4.61
CA PRO A 143 18.76 17.55 -4.72
C PRO A 143 19.83 17.04 -3.74
N SER A 144 20.82 17.86 -3.40
CA SER A 144 21.84 17.52 -2.40
C SER A 144 21.28 17.33 -0.99
N ALA A 145 20.22 18.05 -0.61
CA ALA A 145 19.56 17.85 0.67
C ALA A 145 18.82 16.50 0.71
N LEU A 146 18.14 16.14 -0.38
CA LEU A 146 17.49 14.83 -0.54
C LEU A 146 18.51 13.69 -0.53
N ALA A 147 19.63 13.86 -1.26
CA ALA A 147 20.73 12.89 -1.25
C ALA A 147 21.25 12.64 0.17
N LYS A 148 21.50 13.71 0.93
CA LYS A 148 22.00 13.62 2.31
C LYS A 148 21.03 12.88 3.24
N ILE A 149 19.72 13.12 3.16
CA ILE A 149 18.78 12.36 4.00
C ILE A 149 18.67 10.89 3.59
N CYS A 150 18.91 10.55 2.32
CA CYS A 150 18.89 9.16 1.83
C CYS A 150 20.13 8.33 2.26
N GLU A 151 21.19 9.01 2.71
CA GLU A 151 22.34 8.36 3.34
C GLU A 151 21.99 7.77 4.72
N LEU A 152 20.97 8.31 5.40
CA LEU A 152 20.48 7.77 6.67
C LEU A 152 19.96 6.34 6.48
N LYS A 153 20.44 5.43 7.32
CA LYS A 153 19.98 4.03 7.42
C LYS A 153 19.47 3.78 8.82
N ASP A 154 18.52 2.86 8.91
CA ASP A 154 17.93 2.42 10.18
C ASP A 154 17.49 3.58 11.07
N LEU A 155 16.84 4.58 10.46
CA LEU A 155 16.39 5.78 11.15
C LEU A 155 15.26 5.43 12.12
N GLU A 156 15.54 5.55 13.41
CA GLU A 156 14.54 5.38 14.46
C GLU A 156 13.59 6.59 14.52
N LEU A 157 12.30 6.29 14.55
CA LEU A 157 11.19 7.22 14.67
C LEU A 157 10.46 6.98 15.98
N LYS A 158 9.97 8.06 16.60
CA LYS A 158 8.95 8.03 17.65
C LYS A 158 7.65 8.53 17.02
N GLN A 159 6.69 7.62 16.82
CA GLN A 159 5.38 7.93 16.27
C GLN A 159 4.31 7.82 17.36
N LYS A 160 3.68 8.94 17.71
CA LYS A 160 2.40 8.90 18.42
C LYS A 160 1.31 8.41 17.46
N MET A 161 0.25 7.84 18.02
CA MET A 161 -0.91 7.43 17.24
C MET A 161 -1.39 8.62 16.37
N PRO A 162 -1.49 8.46 15.04
CA PRO A 162 -1.87 9.55 14.15
C PRO A 162 -3.20 10.17 14.51
N ILE A 163 -3.33 11.49 14.40
CA ILE A 163 -4.57 12.21 14.75
C ILE A 163 -5.78 11.61 14.05
N ARG A 164 -5.67 11.34 12.74
CA ARG A 164 -6.75 10.80 11.91
C ARG A 164 -7.30 9.44 12.34
N VAL A 165 -6.58 8.69 13.18
CA VAL A 165 -7.03 7.37 13.67
C VAL A 165 -7.37 7.37 15.17
N LEU A 166 -7.18 8.48 15.89
CA LEU A 166 -7.43 8.56 17.35
C LEU A 166 -8.87 8.22 17.73
N HIS A 167 -9.85 8.53 16.86
CA HIS A 167 -11.25 8.21 17.10
C HIS A 167 -11.55 6.69 17.14
N ARG A 168 -10.61 5.83 16.71
CA ARG A 168 -10.76 4.36 16.69
C ARG A 168 -9.69 3.61 17.48
N ARG A 169 -8.62 4.29 17.91
CA ARG A 169 -7.43 3.64 18.45
C ARG A 169 -6.93 4.38 19.70
N PRO A 170 -6.46 3.66 20.73
CA PRO A 170 -5.89 4.28 21.92
C PRO A 170 -4.63 5.08 21.58
N ALA A 171 -4.47 6.22 22.25
CA ALA A 171 -3.32 7.10 22.07
C ALA A 171 -2.05 6.45 22.64
N ASN A 172 -1.26 5.84 21.77
CA ASN A 172 0.01 5.19 22.12
C ASN A 172 1.17 5.79 21.31
N CYS A 173 2.36 5.84 21.90
CA CYS A 173 3.59 6.15 21.18
C CYS A 173 4.37 4.87 20.91
N ARG A 174 4.91 4.73 19.70
CA ARG A 174 5.65 3.54 19.28
C ARG A 174 6.92 3.93 18.55
N SER A 175 8.00 3.21 18.82
CA SER A 175 9.22 3.32 18.04
C SER A 175 9.06 2.56 16.72
N ARG A 176 9.52 3.15 15.62
CA ARG A 176 9.50 2.57 14.27
C ARG A 176 10.82 2.82 13.57
N ILE A 177 11.14 2.04 12.55
CA ILE A 177 12.40 2.18 11.79
C ILE A 177 12.10 2.42 10.32
N ILE A 178 12.74 3.44 9.75
CA ILE A 178 12.91 3.57 8.30
C ILE A 178 14.28 2.98 7.96
N TYR A 179 14.30 1.79 7.36
CA TYR A 179 15.53 1.07 7.05
C TYR A 179 16.33 1.79 5.97
N SER A 180 15.64 2.26 4.92
CA SER A 180 16.28 2.95 3.81
C SER A 180 15.34 3.92 3.13
N MET A 181 15.93 4.93 2.48
CA MET A 181 15.23 5.92 1.67
C MET A 181 15.95 6.13 0.34
N SER A 182 15.19 6.43 -0.71
CA SER A 182 15.71 6.95 -1.98
C SER A 182 14.73 7.97 -2.57
N TYR A 183 15.17 8.73 -3.56
CA TYR A 183 14.34 9.78 -4.15
C TYR A 183 14.49 9.86 -5.68
N SER A 184 13.48 10.44 -6.32
CA SER A 184 13.57 10.96 -7.68
C SER A 184 12.85 12.31 -7.78
N MET A 185 13.45 13.24 -8.52
CA MET A 185 12.82 14.54 -8.76
C MET A 185 11.73 14.38 -9.82
N VAL A 186 10.58 15.04 -9.62
CA VAL A 186 9.54 15.11 -10.65
C VAL A 186 9.82 16.34 -11.51
N CYS A 187 10.36 16.10 -12.70
CA CYS A 187 10.53 17.16 -13.68
C CYS A 187 9.16 17.53 -14.27
N GLY A 188 8.79 18.80 -14.22
CA GLY A 188 7.62 19.27 -14.96
C GLY A 188 7.86 19.10 -16.46
N ASN A 189 7.18 18.16 -17.10
CA ASN A 189 7.16 18.08 -18.56
C ASN A 189 6.50 19.35 -19.09
N ARG A 190 7.27 20.26 -19.68
CA ARG A 190 6.74 21.06 -20.78
C ARG A 190 6.55 20.06 -21.91
N THR A 191 5.30 19.77 -22.25
CA THR A 191 4.95 19.05 -23.47
C THR A 191 5.56 19.75 -24.68
N SER A 192 6.70 19.27 -25.16
CA SER A 192 6.90 19.14 -26.59
C SER A 192 6.63 17.68 -26.90
N SER A 193 5.53 17.43 -27.61
CA SER A 193 5.10 16.14 -28.14
C SER A 193 6.27 15.28 -28.65
N ALA A 194 6.68 14.26 -27.89
CA ALA A 194 7.29 13.01 -28.37
C ALA A 194 7.62 12.06 -27.20
N PHE A 195 6.97 10.90 -27.17
CA PHE A 195 7.68 9.65 -26.86
C PHE A 195 8.16 9.06 -28.21
N PRO A 196 9.12 8.10 -28.29
CA PRO A 196 9.73 7.32 -27.20
C PRO A 196 11.28 7.20 -27.26
N GLY A 197 11.88 6.66 -26.19
CA GLY A 197 13.10 5.85 -26.28
C GLY A 197 14.44 6.59 -26.14
N ASN A 198 14.89 6.80 -24.90
CA ASN A 198 16.27 6.52 -24.47
C ASN A 198 16.42 6.78 -22.98
N VAL A 199 16.75 5.73 -22.24
CA VAL A 199 17.17 5.81 -20.84
C VAL A 199 18.62 6.29 -20.86
N GLY A 200 18.84 7.60 -20.78
CA GLY A 200 20.21 8.12 -20.87
C GLY A 200 20.42 9.62 -20.73
N GLU A 201 19.38 10.45 -20.67
CA GLU A 201 19.58 11.90 -20.55
C GLU A 201 19.20 12.42 -19.17
N LYS A 202 20.20 13.00 -18.50
CA LYS A 202 20.08 13.78 -17.27
C LYS A 202 18.89 14.72 -17.42
N CYS A 203 17.87 14.56 -16.59
CA CYS A 203 16.86 15.60 -16.42
C CYS A 203 17.56 16.82 -15.79
N GLN A 204 18.11 17.70 -16.63
CA GLN A 204 18.41 19.07 -16.25
C GLN A 204 17.06 19.77 -16.10
N CYS A 205 16.40 19.58 -14.96
CA CYS A 205 15.46 20.57 -14.49
C CYS A 205 16.27 21.85 -14.28
N LEU A 206 16.23 22.65 -15.34
CA LEU A 206 16.88 23.92 -15.53
C LEU A 206 16.96 24.69 -14.22
N ALA A 207 18.17 25.05 -13.83
CA ALA A 207 18.43 26.19 -12.98
C ALA A 207 17.83 27.41 -13.66
N HIS A 208 16.56 27.70 -13.41
CA HIS A 208 15.87 28.90 -13.85
C HIS A 208 15.28 29.56 -12.62
N SER A 209 15.81 30.77 -12.36
CA SER A 209 15.42 31.77 -11.37
C SER A 209 15.15 31.25 -9.95
N THR A 210 15.99 31.68 -9.01
CA THR A 210 15.81 31.60 -7.55
C THR A 210 14.58 32.36 -7.02
N ASP A 211 13.63 32.72 -7.88
CA ASP A 211 12.60 33.73 -7.62
C ASP A 211 11.19 33.29 -8.04
N ASP A 212 10.92 31.98 -8.05
CA ASP A 212 9.57 31.52 -8.31
C ASP A 212 9.09 30.59 -7.20
N ALA A 213 8.07 31.02 -6.48
CA ALA A 213 7.43 30.38 -5.33
C ALA A 213 6.67 29.09 -5.71
N ARG A 214 7.16 28.34 -6.70
CA ARG A 214 6.52 27.15 -7.21
C ARG A 214 6.79 25.95 -6.31
N PRO A 215 5.77 25.12 -6.06
CA PRO A 215 5.94 23.92 -5.26
C PRO A 215 6.90 22.94 -5.95
N CYS A 216 7.79 22.35 -5.17
CA CYS A 216 8.75 21.35 -5.60
C CYS A 216 8.15 19.95 -5.42
N LEU A 217 8.02 19.19 -6.52
CA LEU A 217 7.53 17.81 -6.51
C LEU A 217 8.69 16.82 -6.59
N PHE A 218 8.62 15.78 -5.77
CA PHE A 218 9.60 14.70 -5.74
C PHE A 218 8.95 13.43 -5.22
N VAL A 219 9.45 12.28 -5.65
CA VAL A 219 9.02 10.98 -5.16
C VAL A 219 10.05 10.49 -4.16
N MET A 220 9.58 10.10 -2.98
CA MET A 220 10.37 9.37 -1.99
C MET A 220 10.00 7.89 -2.00
N THR A 221 10.99 7.02 -1.96
CA THR A 221 10.79 5.60 -1.69
C THR A 221 11.28 5.30 -0.28
N PHE A 222 10.47 4.59 0.50
CA PHE A 222 10.76 4.25 1.90
C PHE A 222 10.68 2.74 2.10
N GLU A 223 11.72 2.13 2.66
CA GLU A 223 11.65 0.78 3.23
C GLU A 223 11.48 0.91 4.75
N THR A 224 10.43 0.32 5.29
CA THR A 224 10.01 0.60 6.67
C THR A 224 9.72 -0.67 7.46
N GLN A 225 9.83 -0.56 8.79
CA GLN A 225 9.31 -1.56 9.71
C GLN A 225 7.79 -1.67 9.58
N ALA A 226 7.26 -2.87 9.79
CA ALA A 226 5.84 -3.11 9.90
C ALA A 226 5.12 -2.12 10.84
N GLY A 227 3.97 -1.61 10.39
CA GLY A 227 3.13 -0.68 11.15
C GLY A 227 3.71 0.72 11.29
N THR A 228 4.63 1.13 10.43
CA THR A 228 5.09 2.52 10.29
C THR A 228 4.04 3.35 9.55
N TYR A 229 3.72 4.51 10.09
CA TYR A 229 2.77 5.45 9.50
C TYR A 229 3.50 6.41 8.56
N VAL A 230 3.53 6.08 7.27
CA VAL A 230 4.36 6.78 6.26
C VAL A 230 3.88 8.21 5.99
N LYS A 231 2.57 8.46 5.92
CA LYS A 231 2.03 9.82 5.74
C LYS A 231 2.55 10.73 6.85
N GLU A 232 2.44 10.25 8.10
CA GLU A 232 2.85 10.99 9.28
C GLU A 232 4.38 11.14 9.40
N PHE A 233 5.16 10.20 8.86
CA PHE A 233 6.61 10.41 8.69
C PHE A 233 6.92 11.53 7.68
N VAL A 234 6.12 11.68 6.63
CA VAL A 234 6.29 12.75 5.64
C VAL A 234 5.90 14.12 6.23
N HIS A 235 4.66 14.28 6.66
CA HIS A 235 4.14 15.59 7.07
C HIS A 235 4.31 15.90 8.57
N GLY A 236 4.82 14.95 9.37
CA GLY A 236 5.16 15.12 10.78
C GLY A 236 3.99 15.08 11.76
N ASP A 237 2.74 15.01 11.29
CA ASP A 237 1.50 14.98 12.09
C ASP A 237 1.50 16.04 13.21
N LEU A 238 1.80 17.31 12.85
CA LEU A 238 1.90 18.43 13.80
C LEU A 238 2.92 18.16 14.94
N GLY A 239 4.05 17.54 14.62
CA GLY A 239 5.12 17.22 15.59
C GLY A 239 4.88 15.93 16.39
N ARG A 240 3.89 15.12 16.01
CA ARG A 240 3.57 13.84 16.67
C ARG A 240 4.40 12.66 16.14
N THR A 241 5.10 12.84 15.03
CA THR A 241 6.14 11.93 14.54
C THR A 241 7.49 12.64 14.52
N THR A 242 8.49 12.09 15.21
CA THR A 242 9.86 12.65 15.27
C THR A 242 10.95 11.57 15.16
N PRO A 243 12.01 11.78 14.37
CA PRO A 243 12.11 12.79 13.31
C PRO A 243 11.05 12.57 12.22
N ASN A 244 10.89 13.55 11.34
CA ASN A 244 10.01 13.49 10.16
C ASN A 244 10.64 14.23 8.97
N LEU A 245 10.12 14.02 7.78
CA LEU A 245 10.71 14.55 6.54
C LEU A 245 10.79 16.08 6.54
N ARG A 246 9.81 16.79 7.13
CA ARG A 246 9.87 18.25 7.28
C ARG A 246 11.07 18.70 8.09
N THR A 247 11.28 18.07 9.25
CA THR A 247 12.42 18.39 10.13
C THR A 247 13.77 17.99 9.53
N LEU A 248 13.81 16.86 8.80
CA LEU A 248 15.04 16.37 8.16
C LEU A 248 15.48 17.26 7.00
N LEU A 249 14.53 17.80 6.23
CA LEU A 249 14.80 18.68 5.09
C LEU A 249 14.79 20.17 5.45
N ASN A 250 14.39 20.52 6.68
CA ASN A 250 14.12 21.89 7.10
C ASN A 250 13.20 22.62 6.11
N ALA A 251 12.10 21.97 5.72
CA ALA A 251 11.18 22.45 4.70
C ALA A 251 9.73 22.03 4.99
N GLU A 252 8.77 22.82 4.50
CA GLU A 252 7.35 22.45 4.55
C GLU A 252 7.05 21.40 3.48
N VAL A 253 6.95 20.13 3.90
CA VAL A 253 6.70 18.98 3.02
C VAL A 253 5.35 18.33 3.34
N ASP A 254 4.58 17.99 2.32
CA ASP A 254 3.37 17.17 2.46
C ASP A 254 3.36 16.02 1.45
N ILE A 255 2.44 15.07 1.66
CA ILE A 255 2.24 13.91 0.81
C ILE A 255 1.00 14.09 -0.06
N ILE A 256 1.16 13.96 -1.38
CA ILE A 256 0.07 14.02 -2.35
C ILE A 256 -0.51 12.63 -2.58
N ALA A 257 0.36 11.63 -2.71
CA ALA A 257 -0.04 10.28 -3.06
C ALA A 257 0.92 9.25 -2.47
N LEU A 258 0.40 8.07 -2.15
CA LEU A 258 1.17 6.99 -1.56
C LEU A 258 0.79 5.65 -2.21
N ASP A 259 1.81 4.83 -2.47
CA ASP A 259 1.67 3.48 -2.97
C ASP A 259 2.44 2.51 -2.10
N VAL A 260 1.85 1.36 -1.78
CA VAL A 260 2.59 0.18 -1.33
C VAL A 260 3.18 -0.46 -2.58
N THR A 261 4.50 -0.62 -2.62
CA THR A 261 5.20 -1.20 -3.77
C THR A 261 5.80 -2.57 -3.47
N ARG A 262 6.08 -2.89 -2.21
CA ARG A 262 6.55 -4.23 -1.82
C ARG A 262 6.13 -4.57 -0.40
N ILE A 263 5.79 -5.84 -0.18
CA ILE A 263 5.55 -6.42 1.13
C ILE A 263 6.43 -7.66 1.19
N ASP A 264 7.37 -7.69 2.13
CA ASP A 264 8.39 -8.74 2.18
C ASP A 264 7.83 -10.01 2.86
N LEU A 265 6.74 -10.55 2.30
CA LEU A 265 6.09 -11.78 2.72
C LEU A 265 6.06 -12.76 1.54
N ASP A 266 6.91 -13.79 1.65
CA ASP A 266 6.97 -14.91 0.71
C ASP A 266 5.88 -15.95 1.00
N TRP A 267 4.63 -15.47 1.03
CA TRP A 267 3.42 -16.27 1.18
C TRP A 267 2.21 -15.48 0.65
N PRO A 268 1.22 -16.11 -0.01
CA PRO A 268 1.25 -17.50 -0.45
C PRO A 268 2.32 -17.71 -1.54
N PRO A 269 2.77 -18.94 -1.83
CA PRO A 269 3.74 -19.16 -2.90
C PRO A 269 3.14 -18.75 -4.26
N GLN A 270 3.99 -18.33 -5.19
CA GLN A 270 3.53 -18.03 -6.56
C GLN A 270 3.02 -19.30 -7.24
N VAL A 271 1.85 -19.22 -7.86
CA VAL A 271 1.29 -20.35 -8.63
C VAL A 271 1.96 -20.34 -10.00
N LYS A 272 2.54 -21.47 -10.40
CA LYS A 272 3.20 -21.64 -11.70
C LYS A 272 2.19 -21.82 -12.83
#